data_AF-A0A1B8W4F3-F1
#
_entry.id   AF-A0A1B8W4F3-F1
#
_cell.length_a   1.000
_cell.length_b   1.000
_cell.length_c   1.000
_cell.angle_alpha   90.00
_cell.angle_beta   90.00
_cell.angle_gamma   90.00
#
_symmetry.space_group_name_H-M   'P 1'
#
loop_
_entity.id
_entity.type
_entity.pdbx_description
1 polymer ?
#
loop_
_entity_poly.entity_id
_entity_poly.type
_entity_poly.pdbx_seq_one_letter_code
_entity_poly.pdbx_strand_id
1 'polypeptide(L)'
;MKNKFLMVVLAALILFGVWNLAWLFITKNRYHDFTEAIPKTEGGSYITTKDGYIYNVKLPDYLHFTGNLGIANHDKGEALIIWPLINGGYEYGIRLQKDGVAHEIYVDENMNPIDKNDTDSVQLIEKYKAEANGLLARANEMWDLN
;
A
#
# COMPACT_ATOMS: atom_id res chain seq x y z
N MET A 1 -12.26 -38.83 27.21
CA MET A 1 -12.70 -37.52 26.66
C MET A 1 -11.74 -36.38 26.98
N LYS A 2 -11.32 -36.19 28.25
CA LYS A 2 -10.35 -35.13 28.64
C LYS A 2 -9.04 -35.11 27.83
N ASN A 3 -8.42 -36.27 27.58
CA ASN A 3 -7.16 -36.33 26.81
C ASN A 3 -7.36 -36.00 25.31
N LYS A 4 -8.52 -36.34 24.74
CA LYS A 4 -8.87 -35.98 23.36
C LYS A 4 -9.14 -34.48 23.24
N PHE A 5 -9.84 -33.91 24.22
CA PHE A 5 -10.07 -32.47 24.30
C PHE A 5 -8.76 -31.68 24.46
N LEU A 6 -7.87 -32.12 25.36
CA LEU A 6 -6.55 -31.52 25.53
C LEU A 6 -5.73 -31.56 24.23
N MET A 7 -5.76 -32.69 23.50
CA MET A 7 -5.07 -32.83 22.22
C MET A 7 -5.62 -31.86 21.16
N VAL A 8 -6.95 -31.66 21.10
CA VAL A 8 -7.58 -30.68 20.20
C VAL A 8 -7.17 -29.25 20.57
N VAL A 9 -7.18 -28.90 21.86
CA VAL A 9 -6.74 -27.57 22.33
C VAL A 9 -5.27 -27.33 21.99
N LEU A 10 -4.41 -28.31 22.22
CA LEU A 10 -2.99 -28.23 21.86
C LEU A 10 -2.80 -28.06 20.34
N ALA A 11 -3.53 -28.84 19.53
CA ALA A 11 -3.48 -28.71 18.07
C ALA A 11 -3.93 -27.32 17.62
N ALA A 12 -4.99 -26.76 18.20
CA ALA A 12 -5.46 -25.42 17.89
C ALA A 12 -4.43 -24.33 18.27
N LEU A 13 -3.79 -24.45 19.43
CA LEU A 13 -2.72 -23.53 19.86
C LEU A 13 -1.50 -23.60 18.94
N ILE A 14 -1.12 -24.80 18.48
CA ILE A 14 -0.02 -24.98 17.53
C ILE A 14 -0.37 -24.33 16.19
N LEU A 15 -1.57 -24.58 15.65
CA LEU A 15 -2.02 -23.97 14.40
C LEU A 15 -2.05 -22.44 14.50
N PHE A 16 -2.56 -21.91 15.61
CA PHE A 16 -2.56 -20.47 15.87
C PHE A 16 -1.13 -19.91 15.94
N GLY A 17 -0.21 -20.61 16.61
CA GLY A 17 1.20 -20.22 16.69
C GLY A 17 1.87 -20.22 15.32
N VAL A 18 1.68 -21.28 14.53
CA VAL A 18 2.22 -21.38 13.17
C VAL A 18 1.67 -20.28 12.27
N TRP A 19 0.37 -19.99 12.35
CA TRP A 19 -0.26 -18.92 11.59
C TRP A 19 0.33 -17.54 11.93
N ASN A 20 0.54 -17.25 13.21
CA ASN A 20 1.18 -16.01 13.66
C ASN A 20 2.61 -15.86 13.16
N LEU A 21 3.40 -16.95 13.21
CA LEU A 21 4.77 -16.93 12.71
C LEU A 21 4.82 -16.74 11.19
N ALA A 22 3.95 -17.41 10.45
CA ALA A 22 3.83 -17.24 9.00
C ALA A 22 3.45 -15.80 8.64
N TRP A 23 2.44 -15.24 9.33
CA TRP A 23 2.02 -13.86 9.16
C TRP A 23 3.17 -12.87 9.43
N LEU A 24 3.85 -13.01 10.57
CA LEU A 24 4.97 -12.13 10.94
C LEU A 24 6.11 -12.20 9.93
N PHE A 25 6.46 -13.40 9.48
CA PHE A 25 7.55 -13.59 8.52
C PHE A 25 7.22 -12.97 7.15
N ILE A 26 6.02 -13.25 6.63
CA ILE A 26 5.58 -12.74 5.32
C ILE A 26 5.51 -11.20 5.34
N THR A 27 4.86 -10.63 6.35
CA THR A 27 4.71 -9.17 6.46
C THR A 27 6.04 -8.47 6.68
N LYS A 28 6.92 -9.02 7.53
CA LYS A 28 8.25 -8.43 7.75
C LYS A 28 9.08 -8.44 6.47
N ASN A 29 9.12 -9.56 5.75
CA ASN A 29 9.91 -9.64 4.52
C ASN A 29 9.33 -8.76 3.41
N ARG A 30 8.01 -8.74 3.23
CA ARG A 30 7.38 -7.95 2.15
C ARG A 30 7.55 -6.44 2.34
N TYR A 31 7.59 -5.97 3.58
CA TYR A 31 7.66 -4.54 3.90
C TYR A 31 9.06 -4.08 4.34
N HIS A 32 10.04 -4.97 4.38
CA HIS A 32 11.40 -4.67 4.86
C HIS A 32 11.99 -3.47 4.12
N ASP A 33 12.15 -3.62 2.81
CA ASP A 33 12.80 -2.61 1.95
C ASP A 33 12.04 -1.27 2.00
N PHE A 34 10.70 -1.31 2.07
CA PHE A 34 9.88 -0.10 2.19
C PHE A 34 10.15 0.66 3.49
N THR A 35 10.28 -0.07 4.60
CA THR A 35 10.58 0.52 5.92
C THR A 35 12.05 0.88 6.12
N GLU A 36 12.97 0.31 5.33
CA GLU A 36 14.37 0.74 5.32
C GLU A 36 14.54 2.08 4.58
N ALA A 37 13.83 2.26 3.46
CA ALA A 37 13.84 3.50 2.68
C ALA A 37 13.27 4.70 3.45
N ILE A 38 12.34 4.47 4.38
CA ILE A 38 11.69 5.51 5.17
C ILE A 38 11.87 5.19 6.65
N PRO A 39 12.78 5.87 7.38
CA PRO A 39 13.03 5.56 8.77
C PRO A 39 11.80 5.86 9.65
N LYS A 40 11.66 5.07 10.71
CA LYS A 40 10.57 5.24 11.69
C LYS A 40 10.76 6.53 12.47
N THR A 41 9.72 7.36 12.51
CA THR A 41 9.66 8.58 13.35
C THR A 41 9.58 8.22 14.83
N GLU A 42 9.84 9.19 15.71
CA GLU A 42 9.69 9.03 17.18
C GLU A 42 8.27 8.58 17.58
N GLY A 43 7.25 9.06 16.84
CA GLY A 43 5.84 8.67 17.03
C GLY A 43 5.50 7.27 16.52
N GLY A 44 6.47 6.56 15.94
CA GLY A 44 6.32 5.18 15.49
C GLY A 44 5.74 5.02 14.09
N SER A 45 5.54 6.11 13.35
CA SER A 45 5.07 6.09 11.96
C SER A 45 6.24 6.10 10.98
N TYR A 46 6.12 5.39 9.86
CA TYR A 46 7.06 5.47 8.74
C TYR A 46 6.61 6.56 7.79
N ILE A 47 7.09 7.79 8.01
CA ILE A 47 6.71 8.97 7.23
C ILE A 47 7.96 9.81 6.99
N THR A 48 8.14 10.30 5.76
CA THR A 48 9.18 11.27 5.43
C THR A 48 8.67 12.29 4.42
N THR A 49 9.36 13.42 4.30
CA THR A 49 9.07 14.46 3.30
C THR A 49 10.30 14.68 2.44
N LYS A 50 10.13 14.62 1.11
CA LYS A 50 11.19 14.86 0.12
C LYS A 50 10.60 15.64 -1.05
N ASP A 51 11.24 16.74 -1.44
CA ASP A 51 10.86 17.58 -2.60
C ASP A 51 9.38 18.03 -2.63
N GLY A 52 8.81 18.32 -1.45
CA GLY A 52 7.40 18.73 -1.30
C GLY A 52 6.39 17.58 -1.38
N TYR A 53 6.85 16.33 -1.46
CA TYR A 53 6.02 15.13 -1.37
C TYR A 53 6.19 14.47 -0.01
N ILE A 54 5.07 14.03 0.57
CA ILE A 54 5.02 13.21 1.77
C ILE A 54 4.94 11.76 1.33
N TYR A 55 5.82 10.94 1.90
CA TYR A 55 5.87 9.50 1.68
C TYR A 55 5.54 8.79 2.98
N ASN A 56 4.76 7.73 2.93
CA ASN A 56 4.46 6.91 4.10
C ASN A 56 4.42 5.41 3.79
N VAL A 57 4.73 4.61 4.81
CA VAL A 57 4.51 3.16 4.83
C VAL A 57 3.56 2.83 5.98
N LYS A 58 2.40 2.28 5.67
CA LYS A 58 1.52 1.64 6.65
C LYS A 58 1.78 0.14 6.60
N LEU A 59 2.31 -0.43 7.68
CA LEU A 59 2.41 -1.88 7.82
C LEU A 59 1.00 -2.52 7.89
N PRO A 60 0.86 -3.79 7.47
CA PRO A 60 -0.39 -4.52 7.64
C PRO A 60 -0.82 -4.60 9.11
N ASP A 61 -2.12 -4.52 9.36
CA ASP A 61 -2.69 -4.72 10.69
C ASP A 61 -2.53 -6.20 11.13
N TYR A 62 -2.69 -6.50 12.41
CA TYR A 62 -2.52 -7.86 12.95
C TYR A 62 -3.36 -8.89 12.18
N LEU A 63 -2.71 -9.97 11.73
CA LEU A 63 -3.26 -11.04 10.88
C LEU A 63 -3.81 -10.59 9.52
N HIS A 64 -3.48 -9.38 9.07
CA HIS A 64 -3.70 -8.91 7.70
C HIS A 64 -2.38 -8.89 6.95
N PHE A 65 -2.40 -9.13 5.63
CA PHE A 65 -1.18 -9.20 4.82
C PHE A 65 -0.92 -7.93 3.99
N THR A 66 -1.92 -7.06 3.88
CA THR A 66 -1.87 -5.88 3.01
C THR A 66 -1.91 -4.60 3.87
N GLY A 67 -0.80 -3.88 3.85
CA GLY A 67 -0.66 -2.49 4.26
C GLY A 67 -0.70 -1.60 3.01
N ASN A 68 -0.08 -0.43 3.08
CA ASN A 68 0.03 0.45 1.91
C ASN A 68 1.28 1.32 1.95
N LEU A 69 1.71 1.71 0.76
CA LEU A 69 2.63 2.82 0.53
C LEU A 69 1.78 4.01 0.09
N GLY A 70 2.16 5.21 0.53
CA GLY A 70 1.47 6.43 0.13
C GLY A 70 2.46 7.50 -0.26
N ILE A 71 2.16 8.20 -1.35
CA ILE A 71 2.85 9.42 -1.75
C ILE A 71 1.80 10.51 -1.98
N ALA A 72 2.02 11.71 -1.44
CA ALA A 72 1.07 12.80 -1.56
C ALA A 72 1.77 14.16 -1.70
N ASN A 73 1.18 15.05 -2.48
CA ASN A 73 1.53 16.46 -2.52
C ASN A 73 0.26 17.29 -2.29
N HIS A 74 0.20 17.95 -1.14
CA HIS A 74 -0.96 18.73 -0.73
C HIS A 74 -1.17 19.98 -1.58
N ASP A 75 -0.10 20.67 -1.97
CA ASP A 75 -0.17 21.90 -2.78
C ASP A 75 -0.75 21.63 -4.17
N LYS A 76 -0.45 20.45 -4.73
CA LYS A 76 -0.95 20.00 -6.04
C LYS A 76 -2.27 19.23 -5.96
N GLY A 77 -2.69 18.86 -4.75
CA GLY A 77 -3.89 18.06 -4.51
C GLY A 77 -3.81 16.67 -5.14
N GLU A 78 -2.65 16.01 -5.09
CA GLU A 78 -2.42 14.72 -5.74
C GLU A 78 -1.87 13.70 -4.74
N ALA A 79 -2.33 12.45 -4.83
CA ALA A 79 -1.79 11.35 -4.04
C ALA A 79 -1.89 10.02 -4.79
N LEU A 80 -0.93 9.13 -4.55
CA LEU A 80 -0.95 7.74 -5.03
C LEU A 80 -0.83 6.84 -3.81
N ILE A 81 -1.75 5.89 -3.70
CA ILE A 81 -1.70 4.78 -2.75
C ILE A 81 -1.34 3.50 -3.52
N ILE A 82 -0.46 2.70 -2.94
CA ILE A 82 0.05 1.47 -3.52
C ILE A 82 -0.15 0.36 -2.49
N TRP A 83 -0.74 -0.75 -2.91
CA TRP A 83 -0.95 -1.94 -2.08
C TRP A 83 -0.02 -3.06 -2.52
N PRO A 84 1.06 -3.34 -1.77
CA PRO A 84 1.92 -4.50 -2.04
C PRO A 84 1.16 -5.80 -1.81
N LEU A 85 0.98 -6.60 -2.87
CA LEU A 85 0.29 -7.88 -2.78
C LEU A 85 1.19 -8.97 -2.20
N ILE A 86 0.57 -9.98 -1.58
CA ILE A 86 1.27 -11.09 -0.91
C ILE A 86 1.97 -12.04 -1.90
N ASN A 87 1.43 -12.17 -3.11
CA ASN A 87 1.93 -13.02 -4.20
C ASN A 87 2.90 -12.28 -5.14
N GLY A 88 3.33 -11.07 -4.78
CA GLY A 88 4.12 -10.19 -5.65
C GLY A 88 3.23 -9.25 -6.47
N GLY A 89 3.84 -8.17 -6.95
CA GLY A 89 3.13 -7.09 -7.64
C GLY A 89 2.38 -6.14 -6.70
N TYR A 90 1.64 -5.22 -7.30
CA TYR A 90 1.03 -4.07 -6.64
C TYR A 90 -0.33 -3.76 -7.23
N GLU A 91 -1.24 -3.27 -6.40
CA GLU A 91 -2.43 -2.54 -6.83
C GLU A 91 -2.23 -1.05 -6.56
N TYR A 92 -2.88 -0.21 -7.37
CA TYR A 92 -2.67 1.24 -7.33
C TYR A 92 -4.02 1.97 -7.27
N GLY A 93 -4.04 3.04 -6.48
CA GLY A 93 -5.14 4.00 -6.44
C GLY A 93 -4.58 5.41 -6.48
N ILE A 94 -5.17 6.28 -7.30
CA ILE A 94 -4.78 7.68 -7.38
C ILE A 94 -5.91 8.57 -6.87
N ARG A 95 -5.54 9.60 -6.12
CA ARG A 95 -6.42 10.67 -5.70
C ARG A 95 -6.01 11.98 -6.36
N LEU A 96 -6.92 12.61 -7.08
CA LEU A 96 -6.73 13.92 -7.71
C LEU A 96 -7.79 14.89 -7.21
N GLN A 97 -7.37 16.00 -6.62
CA GLN A 97 -8.24 17.08 -6.19
C GLN A 97 -8.22 18.19 -7.24
N LYS A 98 -9.29 18.29 -8.03
CA LYS A 98 -9.44 19.25 -9.14
C LYS A 98 -10.80 19.91 -9.05
N ASP A 99 -10.86 21.21 -9.32
CA ASP A 99 -12.11 22.00 -9.31
C ASP A 99 -12.90 21.89 -7.98
N GLY A 100 -12.19 21.73 -6.85
CA GLY A 100 -12.76 21.58 -5.53
C GLY A 100 -13.29 20.17 -5.20
N VAL A 101 -13.19 19.22 -6.13
CA VAL A 101 -13.66 17.83 -5.99
C VAL A 101 -12.46 16.90 -5.89
N ALA A 102 -12.53 15.93 -4.97
CA ALA A 102 -11.55 14.85 -4.90
C ALA A 102 -12.07 13.63 -5.67
N HIS A 103 -11.28 13.16 -6.62
CA HIS A 103 -11.53 11.96 -7.40
C HIS A 103 -10.57 10.86 -6.96
N GLU A 104 -11.09 9.67 -6.68
CA GLU A 104 -10.32 8.51 -6.23
C GLU A 104 -10.55 7.36 -7.21
N ILE A 105 -9.49 6.95 -7.91
CA ILE A 105 -9.59 6.09 -9.09
C ILE A 105 -8.59 4.95 -8.93
N TYR A 106 -9.07 3.71 -9.07
CA TYR A 106 -8.19 2.55 -9.19
C TYR A 106 -7.55 2.53 -10.57
N VAL A 107 -6.24 2.32 -10.61
CA VAL A 107 -5.44 2.35 -11.84
C VAL A 107 -4.54 1.13 -11.97
N ASP A 108 -4.19 0.77 -13.20
CA ASP A 108 -3.21 -0.27 -13.53
C ASP A 108 -1.76 0.22 -13.31
N GLU A 109 -0.78 -0.65 -13.51
CA GLU A 109 0.65 -0.32 -13.37
C GLU A 109 1.15 0.77 -14.34
N ASN A 110 0.36 1.09 -15.36
CA ASN A 110 0.64 2.15 -16.32
C ASN A 110 -0.18 3.42 -16.01
N MET A 111 -0.81 3.49 -14.85
CA MET A 111 -1.70 4.58 -14.40
C MET A 111 -2.92 4.78 -15.30
N ASN A 112 -3.47 3.74 -15.93
CA ASN A 112 -4.76 3.81 -16.63
C ASN A 112 -5.88 3.35 -15.70
N PRO A 113 -7.11 3.91 -15.78
CA PRO A 113 -8.22 3.42 -14.97
C PRO A 113 -8.51 1.95 -15.20
N ILE A 114 -8.79 1.22 -14.12
CA ILE A 114 -9.22 -0.18 -14.20
C ILE A 114 -10.65 -0.26 -14.77
N ASP A 115 -11.56 0.60 -14.29
CA ASP A 115 -12.90 0.70 -14.85
C ASP A 115 -12.90 1.61 -16.09
N LYS A 116 -12.96 0.99 -17.26
CA LYS A 116 -12.99 1.68 -18.55
C LYS A 116 -14.37 2.21 -18.93
N ASN A 117 -15.42 1.82 -18.21
CA ASN A 117 -16.78 2.30 -18.45
C ASN A 117 -17.08 3.60 -17.71
N ASP A 118 -16.30 3.93 -16.68
CA ASP A 118 -16.32 5.23 -16.03
C ASP A 118 -15.62 6.27 -16.92
N THR A 119 -16.40 6.87 -17.81
CA THR A 119 -15.91 7.86 -18.77
C THR A 119 -15.31 9.09 -18.10
N ASP A 120 -15.80 9.45 -16.91
CA ASP A 120 -15.32 10.63 -16.18
C ASP A 120 -13.93 10.35 -15.61
N SER A 121 -13.73 9.16 -15.02
CA SER A 121 -12.41 8.72 -14.55
C SER A 121 -11.40 8.57 -15.70
N VAL A 122 -11.83 8.04 -16.84
CA VAL A 122 -10.99 7.94 -18.04
C VAL A 122 -10.54 9.31 -18.52
N GLN A 123 -11.46 10.24 -18.72
CA GLN A 123 -11.11 11.59 -19.18
C GLN A 123 -10.25 12.34 -18.16
N LEU A 124 -10.51 12.16 -16.86
CA LEU A 124 -9.72 12.80 -15.81
C LEU A 124 -8.28 12.29 -15.80
N ILE A 125 -8.07 10.98 -15.87
CA ILE A 125 -6.73 10.40 -15.90
C ILE A 125 -5.99 10.73 -17.20
N GLU A 126 -6.67 10.74 -18.35
CA GLU A 126 -6.06 11.17 -19.61
C GLU A 126 -5.59 12.63 -19.53
N LYS A 127 -6.40 13.52 -18.94
CA LYS A 127 -6.07 14.93 -18.75
C LYS A 127 -4.87 15.13 -17.82
N TYR A 128 -4.75 14.35 -16.76
CA TYR A 128 -3.70 14.47 -15.73
C TYR A 128 -2.71 13.30 -15.73
N LYS A 129 -2.46 12.72 -16.91
CA LYS A 129 -1.64 11.52 -17.07
C LYS A 129 -0.19 11.74 -16.65
N ALA A 130 0.33 12.94 -16.92
CA ALA A 130 1.70 13.31 -16.58
C ALA A 130 1.90 13.36 -15.06
N GLU A 131 0.93 13.88 -14.32
CA GLU A 131 0.91 13.93 -12.86
C GLU A 131 0.83 12.53 -12.26
N ALA A 132 -0.07 11.69 -12.77
CA ALA A 132 -0.20 10.30 -12.34
C ALA A 132 1.11 9.51 -12.52
N ASN A 133 1.71 9.61 -13.71
CA ASN A 133 3.00 8.98 -14.00
C ASN A 133 4.13 9.58 -13.15
N GLY A 134 4.07 10.87 -12.84
CA GLY A 134 5.01 11.54 -11.96
C GLY A 134 4.99 10.98 -10.54
N LEU A 135 3.81 10.69 -9.99
CA LEU A 135 3.67 10.03 -8.69
C LEU A 135 4.27 8.62 -8.69
N LEU A 136 3.98 7.83 -9.73
CA LEU A 136 4.51 6.47 -9.85
C LEU A 136 6.04 6.49 -10.00
N ALA A 137 6.60 7.39 -10.82
CA ALA A 137 8.03 7.52 -10.99
C ALA A 137 8.74 7.85 -9.66
N ARG A 138 8.13 8.70 -8.84
CA ARG A 138 8.64 9.03 -7.50
C ARG A 138 8.53 7.88 -6.52
N ALA A 139 7.45 7.10 -6.59
CA ALA A 139 7.30 5.90 -5.78
C ALA A 139 8.37 4.86 -6.16
N ASN A 140 8.63 4.68 -7.45
CA ASN A 140 9.70 3.80 -7.94
C ASN A 140 11.09 4.27 -7.48
N GLU A 141 11.36 5.58 -7.51
CA GLU A 141 12.64 6.12 -7.00
C GLU A 141 12.80 5.87 -5.49
N MET A 142 11.71 5.92 -4.72
CA MET A 142 11.76 5.74 -3.26
C MET A 142 11.89 4.27 -2.85
N TRP A 143 11.18 3.36 -3.52
CA TRP A 143 10.96 1.99 -3.04
C TRP A 143 11.39 0.89 -4.01
N ASP A 144 11.97 1.26 -5.17
CA ASP A 144 12.41 0.33 -6.21
C ASP A 144 11.35 -0.75 -6.53
N LEU A 145 10.18 -0.31 -6.98
CA LEU A 145 9.02 -1.19 -7.19
C LEU A 145 9.13 -2.09 -8.45
N ASN A 146 10.28 -2.12 -9.13
CA ASN A 146 10.50 -2.85 -10.38
C ASN A 146 10.83 -4.34 -10.18
#